data_AF-A0A957NMX5-F1
#
_entry.id   AF-A0A957NMX5-F1
#
_cell.length_a   1.000
_cell.length_b   1.000
_cell.length_c   1.000
_cell.angle_alpha   90.00
_cell.angle_beta   90.00
_cell.angle_gamma   90.00
#
_symmetry.space_group_name_H-M   'P 1'
#
loop_
_entity.id
_entity.type
_entity.pdbx_description
1 polymer ?
#
loop_
_entity_poly.entity_id
_entity_poly.type
_entity_poly.pdbx_seq_one_letter_code
_entity_poly.pdbx_strand_id
1 'polypeptide(L)'
;MKYDIPAEFFKRLQALPKNIQAKFAKTLLLFIQDPFHPSLHTKKMKGRVGVWECRIDRAYRFTFHYEINERDEKVCRFRNIGPHDILDTRP
;
A
#
# COMPACT_ATOMS: atom_id res chain seq x y z
N MET A 1 1.13 -0.07 -15.91
CA MET A 1 0.49 -0.75 -14.77
C MET A 1 -0.67 0.11 -14.29
N LYS A 2 -1.85 -0.47 -14.06
CA LYS A 2 -3.01 0.26 -13.51
C LYS A 2 -3.01 0.18 -11.98
N TYR A 3 -3.61 1.17 -11.34
CA TYR A 3 -3.73 1.24 -9.88
C TYR A 3 -5.21 1.35 -9.51
N ASP A 4 -5.64 0.53 -8.56
CA ASP A 4 -6.97 0.63 -7.95
C ASP A 4 -6.80 1.07 -6.49
N ILE A 5 -7.39 2.22 -6.15
CA ILE A 5 -7.35 2.78 -4.80
C ILE A 5 -8.80 2.90 -4.32
N PRO A 6 -9.32 1.92 -3.57
CA PRO A 6 -10.71 1.92 -3.15
C PRO A 6 -11.00 3.08 -2.20
N ALA A 7 -12.26 3.54 -2.18
CA ALA A 7 -12.68 4.65 -1.33
C ALA A 7 -12.39 4.39 0.17
N GLU A 8 -12.45 3.13 0.62
CA GLU A 8 -12.11 2.75 1.99
C GLU A 8 -10.63 3.02 2.32
N PHE A 9 -9.73 2.79 1.37
CA PHE A 9 -8.31 3.11 1.53
C PHE A 9 -8.13 4.63 1.72
N PHE A 10 -8.82 5.44 0.90
CA PHE A 10 -8.79 6.89 1.06
C PHE A 10 -9.33 7.35 2.41
N LYS A 11 -10.41 6.75 2.92
CA LYS A 11 -10.93 7.06 4.26
C LYS A 11 -9.89 6.78 5.34
N ARG A 12 -9.20 5.63 5.27
CA ARG A 12 -8.12 5.28 6.20
C ARG A 12 -6.95 6.25 6.10
N LEU A 13 -6.53 6.63 4.89
CA LEU A 13 -5.49 7.64 4.66
C LEU A 13 -5.86 8.98 5.28
N GLN A 14 -7.10 9.45 5.06
CA GLN A 14 -7.56 10.75 5.59
C GLN A 14 -7.66 10.77 7.12
N ALA A 15 -7.87 9.62 7.75
CA ALA A 15 -7.85 9.48 9.21
C ALA A 15 -6.43 9.53 9.82
N LEU A 16 -5.37 9.38 9.02
CA LEU A 16 -4.00 9.48 9.51
C LEU A 16 -3.59 10.93 9.78
N PRO A 17 -2.58 11.17 10.63
CA PRO A 17 -2.01 12.50 10.82
C PRO A 17 -1.58 13.15 9.49
N LYS A 18 -1.74 14.48 9.36
CA LYS A 18 -1.48 15.23 8.11
C LYS A 18 -0.05 15.05 7.59
N ASN A 19 0.93 14.96 8.48
CA ASN A 19 2.32 14.68 8.11
C ASN A 19 2.49 13.29 7.46
N ILE A 20 1.71 12.29 7.89
CA ILE A 20 1.73 10.95 7.28
C ILE A 20 1.03 10.95 5.92
N GLN A 21 -0.07 11.69 5.77
CA GLN A 21 -0.72 11.88 4.47
C GLN A 21 0.25 12.47 3.43
N ALA A 22 1.00 13.51 3.82
CA ALA A 22 2.01 14.12 2.96
C ALA A 22 3.19 13.17 2.64
N LYS A 23 3.64 12.37 3.62
CA LYS A 23 4.65 11.33 3.38
C LYS A 23 4.13 10.28 2.40
N PHE A 24 2.89 9.82 2.57
CA PHE A 24 2.27 8.85 1.67
C PHE A 24 2.22 9.36 0.24
N ALA A 25 1.89 10.64 0.01
CA ALA A 25 1.93 11.21 -1.33
C ALA A 25 3.32 11.10 -1.99
N LYS A 26 4.39 11.36 -1.24
CA LYS A 26 5.78 11.18 -1.72
C LYS A 26 6.11 9.71 -1.96
N THR A 27 5.74 8.84 -1.03
CA THR A 27 5.91 7.38 -1.14
C THR A 27 5.18 6.84 -2.37
N LEU A 28 3.97 7.33 -2.65
CA LEU A 28 3.16 6.92 -3.80
C LEU A 28 3.84 7.30 -5.12
N LEU A 29 4.40 8.51 -5.23
CA LEU A 29 5.14 8.91 -6.43
C LEU A 29 6.34 7.99 -6.70
N LEU A 30 7.10 7.64 -5.65
CA LEU A 30 8.22 6.71 -5.76
C LEU A 30 7.74 5.28 -6.10
N PHE A 31 6.66 4.83 -5.46
CA PHE A 31 6.05 3.52 -5.70
C PHE A 31 5.56 3.36 -7.14
N ILE A 32 5.00 4.41 -7.74
CA ILE A 32 4.54 4.38 -9.14
C ILE A 32 5.72 4.20 -10.11
N GLN A 33 6.89 4.76 -9.77
CA GLN A 33 8.11 4.63 -10.57
C GLN A 33 8.76 3.26 -10.39
N ASP A 34 8.96 2.84 -9.14
CA ASP A 34 9.55 1.56 -8.79
C ASP A 34 8.93 1.01 -7.49
N PRO A 35 7.96 0.08 -7.59
CA PRO A 35 7.32 -0.54 -6.44
C PRO A 35 8.28 -1.30 -5.52
N PHE A 36 9.48 -1.67 -6.00
CA PHE A 36 10.48 -2.45 -5.27
C PHE A 36 11.72 -1.63 -4.91
N HIS A 37 11.63 -0.29 -5.02
CA HIS A 37 12.72 0.59 -4.65
C HIS A 37 13.19 0.33 -3.20
N PRO A 38 14.51 0.27 -2.92
CA PRO A 38 15.01 -0.13 -1.60
C PRO A 38 14.48 0.70 -0.42
N SER A 39 14.21 1.99 -0.63
CA SER A 39 13.64 2.87 0.41
C SER A 39 12.19 2.56 0.78
N LEU A 40 11.44 1.90 -0.12
CA LEU A 40 10.08 1.45 0.13
C LEU A 40 10.05 0.18 0.97
N HIS A 41 11.17 -0.56 1.06
CA HIS A 41 11.26 -1.84 1.77
C HIS A 41 10.09 -2.78 1.47
N THR A 42 9.67 -2.81 0.20
CA THR A 42 8.53 -3.62 -0.24
C THR A 42 8.83 -5.10 -0.04
N LYS A 43 7.96 -5.78 0.71
CA LYS A 43 8.13 -7.22 1.03
C LYS A 43 6.81 -7.95 0.97
N LYS A 44 6.85 -9.26 0.68
CA LYS A 44 5.67 -10.13 0.82
C LYS A 44 5.26 -10.20 2.29
N MET A 45 3.97 -10.08 2.55
CA MET A 45 3.44 -10.18 3.89
C MET A 45 3.47 -11.65 4.34
N LYS A 46 4.04 -11.94 5.52
CA LYS A 46 4.06 -13.30 6.06
C LYS A 46 2.63 -13.74 6.38
N GLY A 47 2.27 -14.97 6.00
CA GLY A 47 0.93 -15.52 6.23
C GLY A 47 -0.16 -15.03 5.27
N ARG A 48 0.14 -14.14 4.30
CA ARG A 48 -0.82 -13.72 3.26
C ARG A 48 -0.22 -13.85 1.87
N VAL A 49 -0.67 -14.87 1.13
CA VAL A 49 -0.20 -15.13 -0.24
C VAL A 49 -0.65 -14.00 -1.17
N GLY A 50 0.26 -13.48 -1.97
CA GLY A 50 -0.03 -12.43 -2.97
C GLY A 50 -0.16 -11.01 -2.41
N VAL A 51 -0.03 -10.83 -1.09
CA VAL A 51 -0.09 -9.50 -0.45
C VAL A 51 1.32 -8.98 -0.17
N TRP A 52 1.52 -7.70 -0.45
CA TRP A 52 2.76 -6.98 -0.24
C TRP A 52 2.55 -5.86 0.77
N GLU A 53 3.58 -5.58 1.56
CA GLU A 53 3.66 -4.45 2.49
C GLU A 53 4.74 -3.48 1.99
N CYS A 54 4.43 -2.19 2.02
CA CYS A 54 5.31 -1.10 1.62
C CYS A 54 5.43 -0.04 2.73
N ARG A 55 6.64 0.52 2.85
CA ARG A 55 7.02 1.47 3.89
C ARG A 55 6.67 2.91 3.51
N ILE A 56 5.95 3.59 4.41
CA ILE A 56 5.74 5.04 4.34
C ILE A 56 6.81 5.74 5.18
N ASP A 57 6.98 5.31 6.43
CA ASP A 57 8.08 5.74 7.30
C ASP A 57 8.44 4.65 8.31
N ARG A 58 9.06 4.96 9.46
CA ARG A 58 9.37 3.91 10.47
C ARG A 58 8.09 3.27 11.02
N ALA A 59 7.06 4.06 11.32
CA ALA A 59 5.87 3.65 12.03
C ALA A 59 4.68 3.29 11.12
N TYR A 60 4.65 3.75 9.86
CA TYR A 60 3.51 3.57 8.97
C TYR A 60 3.83 2.73 7.74
N ARG A 61 2.85 1.94 7.31
CA ARG A 61 2.90 1.04 6.16
C ARG A 61 1.60 1.12 5.38
N PHE A 62 1.64 0.74 4.11
CA PHE A 62 0.45 0.36 3.37
C PHE A 62 0.64 -1.01 2.72
N THR A 63 -0.46 -1.67 2.40
CA THR A 63 -0.46 -2.98 1.75
C THR A 63 -1.18 -2.93 0.42
N PHE A 64 -0.75 -3.77 -0.50
CA PHE A 64 -1.34 -3.91 -1.82
C PHE A 64 -1.22 -5.35 -2.32
N HIS A 65 -1.92 -5.66 -3.39
CA HIS A 65 -1.80 -6.91 -4.11
C HIS A 65 -1.97 -6.66 -5.60
N TYR A 66 -1.57 -7.63 -6.41
CA TYR A 66 -1.81 -7.61 -7.84
C TYR A 66 -2.99 -8.51 -8.17
N GLU A 67 -3.91 -8.01 -8.98
CA GLU A 67 -5.04 -8.75 -9.52
C GLU A 67 -5.10 -8.57 -11.05
N ILE A 68 -5.77 -9.50 -11.73
CA ILE A 68 -6.07 -9.41 -13.16
C ILE A 68 -7.51 -8.97 -13.29
N ASN A 69 -7.77 -7.91 -14.04
CA ASN A 69 -9.14 -7.44 -14.29
C ASN A 69 -9.82 -8.24 -15.42
N GLU A 70 -11.09 -7.93 -15.68
CA GLU A 70 -11.88 -8.57 -16.76
C GLU A 70 -11.29 -8.39 -18.17
N ARG A 71 -10.32 -7.49 -18.34
CA ARG A 71 -9.63 -7.20 -19.60
C ARG A 71 -8.24 -7.83 -19.68
N ASP A 72 -7.94 -8.77 -18.78
CA ASP A 72 -6.65 -9.44 -18.66
C ASP A 72 -5.47 -8.49 -18.36
N GLU A 73 -5.75 -7.34 -17.74
CA GLU A 73 -4.72 -6.36 -17.36
C GLU A 73 -4.32 -6.52 -15.89
N LYS A 74 -3.02 -6.46 -15.62
CA LYS A 74 -2.50 -6.44 -14.26
C LYS A 74 -2.79 -5.09 -13.56
N VAL A 75 -3.56 -5.16 -12.48
CA VAL A 75 -3.93 -4.03 -11.62
C VAL A 75 -3.26 -4.17 -10.26
N CYS A 76 -2.69 -3.09 -9.76
CA CYS A 76 -2.18 -2.99 -8.39
C CYS A 76 -3.27 -2.42 -7.48
N ARG A 77 -3.90 -3.25 -6.66
CA ARG A 77 -4.98 -2.87 -5.77
C ARG A 77 -4.50 -2.61 -4.34
N PHE A 78 -4.77 -1.40 -3.85
CA PHE A 78 -4.40 -0.95 -2.52
C PHE A 78 -5.39 -1.52 -1.50
N ARG A 79 -4.88 -2.05 -0.38
CA ARG A 79 -5.69 -2.75 0.63
C ARG A 79 -5.87 -1.90 1.87
N ASN A 80 -4.80 -1.72 2.64
CA ASN A 80 -4.83 -1.02 3.93
C ASN A 80 -3.67 -0.05 4.05
N ILE A 81 -3.85 0.98 4.88
CA ILE A 81 -2.83 1.95 5.28
C ILE A 81 -2.97 2.24 6.77
N GLY A 82 -1.86 2.29 7.48
CA GLY A 82 -1.88 2.55 8.91
C GLY A 82 -0.56 2.29 9.61
N PRO A 83 -0.55 2.34 10.95
CA PRO A 83 0.60 1.95 11.75
C PRO A 83 1.01 0.51 11.48
N HIS A 84 2.32 0.26 11.53
CA HIS A 84 2.93 -1.06 11.33
C HIS A 84 2.28 -2.14 12.20
N ASP A 85 1.92 -1.79 13.44
CA ASP A 85 1.38 -2.75 14.41
C ASP A 85 -0.11 -3.07 14.19
N ILE A 86 -0.83 -2.24 13.42
CA ILE A 86 -2.28 -2.38 13.20
C ILE A 86 -2.60 -3.21 11.94
N LEU A 87 -1.63 -3.40 11.05
CA LEU A 87 -1.86 -4.18 9.81
C LEU A 87 -1.99 -5.69 10.04
N ASP A 88 -1.81 -6.15 11.28
CA ASP A 88 -2.00 -7.55 11.69
C ASP A 88 -3.48 -7.89 12.01
N THR A 89 -4.42 -6.96 11.81
CA THR A 89 -5.83 -7.30 11.93
C THR A 89 -6.24 -8.23 10.78
N ARG A 90 -6.48 -9.48 11.20
CA ARG A 90 -7.05 -10.69 10.59
C ARG A 90 -8.09 -10.49 9.47
N PRO A 91 -8.27 -11.53 8.61
CA PRO A 91 -8.95 -11.49 7.31
C PRO A 91 -10.36 -10.93 7.30
#